data_AF-A0A4Y7MQ27-F1
#
_entry.id   AF-A0A4Y7MQ27-F1
#
_cell.length_a   1.000
_cell.length_b   1.000
_cell.length_c   1.000
_cell.angle_alpha   90.00
_cell.angle_beta   90.00
_cell.angle_gamma   90.00
#
_symmetry.space_group_name_H-M   'P 1'
#
loop_
_entity.id
_entity.type
_entity.pdbx_description
1 polymer ?
#
loop_
_entity_poly.entity_id
_entity_poly.type
_entity_poly.pdbx_seq_one_letter_code
_entity_poly.pdbx_strand_id
1 'polypeptide(L)'
;MPPAEYSKFSLIELSVLAISDIIQELLKAHESGKDLNLNKIKTQISSKYGLPSTPKLVDIIAAVPLEHRKILVPKLKAKPIRTASGIAVVAVMCKPHRCPHINMTGNICVYCPGGPDSDFEYSTQSYTGYEPTSMRAIRARYNPYLQTRQRVEQLKQLGHSVDKVEFIVMGGTFMSLPEDYRDYFIRNLHDALSGHTSSDVNQAVEYSERSLTKCIGITIETRPDYCLKRHQSDMLKYGCTRLEIGVQSVYEDIARDTNRGHTVKAVCESFHLGKDSGFKIVSHMMPDLPNIGLERDIDQFIEFFENPLFRADGLKIYPTLVIRGTGLYESTSLQKFWHWYLHGLVFTEYKEIFLCHL
;
A
#
# COMPACT_ATOMS: atom_id res chain seq x y z
N MET A 1 -16.45 5.84 35.89
CA MET A 1 -15.79 6.62 36.95
C MET A 1 -14.74 5.74 37.61
N PRO A 2 -13.53 6.25 37.88
CA PRO A 2 -12.50 5.48 38.58
C PRO A 2 -12.98 5.08 39.99
N PRO A 3 -12.61 3.90 40.51
CA PRO A 3 -12.94 3.49 41.87
C PRO A 3 -12.43 4.51 42.91
N ALA A 4 -13.07 4.57 44.08
CA ALA A 4 -12.78 5.56 45.13
C ALA A 4 -11.28 5.65 45.52
N GLU A 5 -10.58 4.52 45.47
CA GLU A 5 -9.14 4.39 45.74
C GLU A 5 -8.24 5.14 44.75
N TYR A 6 -8.72 5.35 43.52
CA TYR A 6 -7.98 6.00 42.43
C TYR A 6 -8.47 7.42 42.12
N SER A 7 -9.44 7.92 42.89
CA SER A 7 -10.08 9.22 42.68
C SER A 7 -9.15 10.43 42.84
N LYS A 8 -7.99 10.25 43.48
CA LYS A 8 -6.98 11.29 43.71
C LYS A 8 -6.04 11.52 42.52
N PHE A 9 -6.02 10.62 41.55
CA PHE A 9 -5.11 10.66 40.40
C PHE A 9 -5.79 11.26 39.18
N SER A 10 -5.03 12.02 38.41
CA SER A 10 -5.42 12.49 37.09
C SER A 10 -5.54 11.33 36.08
N LEU A 11 -6.28 11.54 34.99
CA LEU A 11 -6.42 10.52 33.93
C LEU A 11 -5.07 10.11 33.30
N ILE A 12 -4.10 11.02 33.27
CA ILE A 12 -2.75 10.74 32.75
C ILE A 12 -2.01 9.79 33.70
N GLU A 13 -2.02 10.08 35.00
CA GLU A 13 -1.41 9.22 36.02
C GLU A 13 -2.05 7.83 36.04
N LEU A 14 -3.38 7.76 35.94
CA LEU A 14 -4.11 6.49 35.82
C LEU A 14 -3.72 5.70 34.57
N SER A 15 -3.47 6.39 33.45
CA SER A 15 -3.03 5.74 32.21
C SER A 15 -1.62 5.16 32.36
N VAL A 16 -0.71 5.87 33.02
CA VAL A 16 0.66 5.39 33.30
C VAL A 16 0.63 4.18 34.24
N LEU A 17 -0.17 4.24 35.31
CA LEU A 17 -0.36 3.11 36.23
C LEU A 17 -0.94 1.89 35.52
N ALA A 18 -1.96 2.08 34.67
CA ALA A 18 -2.54 1.01 33.88
C ALA A 18 -1.52 0.37 32.93
N ILE A 19 -0.66 1.16 32.27
CA ILE A 19 0.40 0.63 31.39
C ILE A 19 1.42 -0.18 32.20
N SER A 20 1.82 0.32 33.38
CA SER A 20 2.74 -0.39 34.27
C SER A 20 2.17 -1.75 34.70
N ASP A 21 0.91 -1.78 35.13
CA ASP A 21 0.20 -3.02 35.51
C ASP A 21 0.10 -4.00 34.33
N ILE A 22 -0.18 -3.50 33.11
CA ILE A 22 -0.22 -4.33 31.90
C ILE A 22 1.15 -5.00 31.68
N ILE A 23 2.25 -4.25 31.81
CA ILE A 23 3.60 -4.78 31.62
C ILE A 23 3.93 -5.83 32.69
N GLN A 24 3.59 -5.58 33.95
CA GLN A 24 3.83 -6.54 35.03
C GLN A 24 3.07 -7.85 34.81
N GLU A 25 1.81 -7.80 34.40
CA GLU A 25 1.04 -9.01 34.10
C GLU A 25 1.62 -9.77 32.90
N LEU A 26 2.13 -9.07 31.88
CA LEU A 26 2.82 -9.70 30.75
C LEU A 26 4.13 -10.38 31.16
N LEU A 27 4.87 -9.81 32.12
CA LEU A 27 6.09 -10.42 32.66
C LEU A 27 5.77 -11.70 33.45
N LYS A 28 4.82 -11.63 34.39
CA LYS A 28 4.37 -12.80 35.15
C LYS A 28 3.87 -13.92 34.24
N ALA A 29 3.15 -13.57 33.18
CA ALA A 29 2.68 -14.52 32.18
C ALA A 29 3.83 -15.20 31.44
N HIS A 30 4.87 -14.42 31.08
CA HIS A 30 6.04 -14.96 30.44
C HIS A 30 6.82 -15.92 31.33
N GLU A 31 7.06 -15.56 32.59
CA GLU A 31 7.75 -16.40 33.58
C GLU A 31 6.98 -17.69 33.86
N SER A 32 5.65 -17.64 33.87
CA SER A 32 4.78 -18.81 34.05
C SER A 32 4.49 -19.61 32.78
N GLY A 33 5.06 -19.22 31.63
CA GLY A 33 4.86 -19.92 30.35
C GLY A 33 3.42 -19.87 29.80
N LYS A 34 2.58 -18.95 30.30
CA LYS A 34 1.18 -18.82 29.87
C LYS A 34 1.05 -17.91 28.68
N ASP A 35 0.31 -18.35 27.67
CA ASP A 35 -0.10 -17.48 26.57
C ASP A 35 -1.31 -16.64 26.99
N LEU A 36 -1.23 -15.33 26.78
CA LEU A 36 -2.27 -14.40 27.21
C LEU A 36 -2.77 -13.54 26.06
N ASN A 37 -4.10 -13.35 26.04
CA ASN A 37 -4.74 -12.43 25.12
C ASN A 37 -4.52 -10.98 25.58
N LEU A 38 -3.67 -10.26 24.86
CA LEU A 38 -3.33 -8.86 25.14
C LEU A 38 -4.57 -7.95 25.20
N ASN A 39 -5.56 -8.15 24.33
CA ASN A 39 -6.76 -7.32 24.33
C ASN A 39 -7.58 -7.54 25.61
N LYS A 40 -7.67 -8.78 26.10
CA LYS A 40 -8.35 -9.09 27.36
C LYS A 40 -7.69 -8.39 28.55
N ILE A 41 -6.37 -8.47 28.65
CA ILE A 41 -5.59 -7.79 29.70
C ILE A 41 -5.83 -6.27 29.64
N LYS A 42 -5.69 -5.69 28.46
CA LYS A 42 -5.89 -4.25 28.26
C LYS A 42 -7.27 -3.82 28.73
N THR A 43 -8.32 -4.55 28.37
CA THR A 43 -9.69 -4.24 28.80
C THR A 43 -9.84 -4.38 30.31
N GLN A 44 -9.39 -5.50 30.90
CA GLN A 44 -9.50 -5.75 32.34
C GLN A 44 -8.82 -4.67 33.17
N ILE A 45 -7.58 -4.30 32.81
CA ILE A 45 -6.81 -3.29 33.54
C ILE A 45 -7.38 -1.89 33.28
N SER A 46 -7.84 -1.58 32.07
CA SER A 46 -8.50 -0.30 31.79
C SER A 46 -9.78 -0.15 32.61
N SER A 47 -10.54 -1.23 32.79
CA SER A 47 -11.73 -1.25 33.67
C SER A 47 -11.36 -1.08 35.15
N LYS A 48 -10.28 -1.71 35.62
CA LYS A 48 -9.75 -1.55 37.00
C LYS A 48 -9.47 -0.08 37.32
N TYR A 49 -8.83 0.64 36.41
CA TYR A 49 -8.49 2.07 36.59
C TYR A 49 -9.58 3.04 36.14
N GLY A 50 -10.71 2.55 35.60
CA GLY A 50 -11.82 3.38 35.13
C GLY A 50 -11.47 4.28 33.94
N LEU A 51 -10.55 3.85 33.07
CA LEU A 51 -10.12 4.61 31.90
C LEU A 51 -11.22 4.66 30.83
N PRO A 52 -11.38 5.79 30.11
CA PRO A 52 -12.39 5.94 29.05
C PRO A 52 -12.04 5.14 27.79
N SER A 53 -10.78 4.78 27.59
CA SER A 53 -10.31 3.98 26.47
C SER A 53 -9.12 3.13 26.88
N THR A 54 -8.87 2.04 26.16
CA THR A 54 -7.70 1.19 26.43
C THR A 54 -6.40 1.88 25.99
N PRO A 55 -5.29 1.73 26.73
CA PRO A 55 -3.98 2.27 26.33
C PRO A 55 -3.59 1.84 24.90
N LYS A 56 -2.90 2.72 24.15
CA LYS A 56 -2.46 2.37 22.80
C LYS A 56 -1.31 1.38 22.88
N LEU A 57 -1.19 0.52 21.87
CA LEU A 57 -0.10 -0.46 21.81
C LEU A 57 1.28 0.21 21.79
N VAL A 58 1.40 1.35 21.09
CA VAL A 58 2.64 2.14 21.04
C VAL A 58 3.06 2.61 22.43
N ASP A 59 2.12 3.06 23.25
CA ASP A 59 2.40 3.53 24.61
C ASP A 59 2.86 2.37 25.51
N ILE A 60 2.25 1.19 25.35
CA ILE A 60 2.66 -0.03 26.07
C ILE A 60 4.08 -0.44 25.66
N ILE A 61 4.39 -0.48 24.36
CA ILE A 61 5.72 -0.83 23.84
C ILE A 61 6.78 0.16 24.32
N ALA A 62 6.47 1.46 24.30
CA ALA A 62 7.39 2.51 24.73
C ALA A 62 7.75 2.38 26.22
N ALA A 63 6.79 1.99 27.04
CA ALA A 63 6.95 1.83 28.49
C ALA A 63 7.65 0.52 28.91
N VAL A 64 7.93 -0.41 27.99
CA VAL A 64 8.66 -1.65 28.32
C VAL A 64 10.08 -1.33 28.79
N PRO A 65 10.49 -1.80 30.00
CA PRO A 65 11.86 -1.63 30.52
C PRO A 65 12.92 -2.19 29.56
N LEU A 66 14.08 -1.52 29.47
CA LEU A 66 15.16 -1.86 28.53
C LEU A 66 15.62 -3.32 28.65
N GLU A 67 15.69 -3.84 29.87
CA GLU A 67 16.07 -5.22 30.19
C GLU A 67 15.08 -6.26 29.64
N HIS A 68 13.79 -5.92 29.60
CA HIS A 68 12.72 -6.81 29.16
C HIS A 68 12.29 -6.58 27.69
N ARG A 69 12.86 -5.59 26.99
CA ARG A 69 12.50 -5.29 25.60
C ARG A 69 12.72 -6.47 24.66
N LYS A 70 13.82 -7.21 24.80
CA LYS A 70 14.13 -8.39 23.96
C LYS A 70 13.08 -9.50 24.09
N ILE A 71 12.39 -9.55 25.23
CA ILE A 71 11.41 -10.58 25.56
C ILE A 71 10.00 -10.15 25.16
N LEU A 72 9.60 -8.93 25.56
CA LEU A 72 8.21 -8.48 25.43
C LEU A 72 7.90 -7.83 24.08
N VAL A 73 8.83 -7.07 23.48
CA VAL A 73 8.56 -6.37 22.21
C VAL A 73 8.21 -7.34 21.07
N PRO A 74 8.89 -8.49 20.89
CA PRO A 74 8.48 -9.47 19.87
C PRO A 74 7.05 -10.00 20.07
N LYS A 75 6.59 -10.16 21.32
CA LYS A 75 5.24 -10.62 21.66
C LYS A 75 4.17 -9.54 21.49
N LEU A 76 4.55 -8.27 21.69
CA LEU A 76 3.69 -7.10 21.54
C LEU A 76 3.62 -6.58 20.10
N LYS A 77 4.44 -7.12 19.19
CA LYS A 77 4.53 -6.68 17.80
C LYS A 77 3.21 -6.92 17.07
N ALA A 78 2.58 -5.85 16.61
CA ALA A 78 1.36 -5.96 15.83
C ALA A 78 1.63 -6.55 14.43
N LYS A 79 0.84 -7.55 14.02
CA LYS A 79 0.91 -8.16 12.67
C LYS A 79 2.36 -8.50 12.27
N PRO A 80 3.03 -9.42 12.99
CA PRO A 80 4.46 -9.69 12.83
C PRO A 80 4.85 -10.10 11.41
N ILE A 81 3.93 -10.73 10.67
CA ILE A 81 4.11 -11.15 9.27
C ILE A 81 4.47 -9.98 8.34
N ARG A 82 4.09 -8.74 8.66
CA ARG A 82 4.31 -7.55 7.81
C ARG A 82 5.77 -7.18 7.61
N THR A 83 6.65 -7.60 8.51
CA THR A 83 8.10 -7.40 8.36
C THR A 83 8.84 -8.67 8.75
N ALA A 84 8.23 -9.85 8.54
CA ALA A 84 8.88 -11.12 8.83
C ALA A 84 10.12 -11.33 7.94
N SER A 85 10.09 -10.79 6.73
CA SER A 85 11.23 -10.73 5.80
C SER A 85 12.33 -9.75 6.20
N GLY A 86 12.13 -8.97 7.27
CA GLY A 86 13.05 -7.88 7.66
C GLY A 86 12.97 -6.65 6.75
N ILE A 87 12.01 -6.58 5.83
CA ILE A 87 11.78 -5.44 4.94
C ILE A 87 10.54 -4.67 5.39
N ALA A 88 10.68 -3.36 5.55
CA ALA A 88 9.58 -2.45 5.83
C ALA A 88 9.00 -1.90 4.51
N VAL A 89 7.79 -2.33 4.16
CA VAL A 89 7.09 -1.82 2.98
C VAL A 89 6.41 -0.48 3.30
N VAL A 90 6.77 0.55 2.56
CA VAL A 90 6.27 1.92 2.70
C VAL A 90 5.58 2.35 1.40
N ALA A 91 4.25 2.22 1.39
CA ALA A 91 3.42 2.70 0.29
C ALA A 91 3.13 4.20 0.44
N VAL A 92 3.39 4.96 -0.62
CA VAL A 92 3.21 6.42 -0.73
C VAL A 92 2.37 6.76 -1.96
N MET A 93 1.63 7.87 -1.89
CA MET A 93 0.81 8.34 -3.01
C MET A 93 1.33 9.69 -3.51
N CYS A 94 1.39 9.83 -4.82
CA CYS A 94 1.63 11.11 -5.47
C CYS A 94 0.38 12.00 -5.42
N LYS A 95 0.53 13.28 -5.78
CA LYS A 95 -0.59 14.23 -5.80
C LYS A 95 -1.75 13.72 -6.67
N PRO A 96 -3.01 13.95 -6.28
CA PRO A 96 -4.15 13.74 -7.16
C PRO A 96 -3.98 14.49 -8.47
N HIS A 97 -4.16 13.79 -9.58
CA HIS A 97 -4.10 14.33 -10.94
C HIS A 97 -4.95 13.47 -11.86
N ARG A 98 -5.35 14.05 -13.01
CA ARG A 98 -6.15 13.34 -14.01
C ARG A 98 -5.29 12.32 -14.76
N CYS A 99 -5.89 11.18 -15.07
CA CYS A 99 -5.28 10.16 -15.91
C CYS A 99 -5.01 10.72 -17.33
N PRO A 100 -3.82 10.51 -17.92
CA PRO A 100 -3.44 11.18 -19.17
C PRO A 100 -4.29 10.78 -20.38
N HIS A 101 -4.83 9.55 -20.42
CA HIS A 101 -5.61 9.11 -21.58
C HIS A 101 -6.96 9.83 -21.70
N ILE A 102 -7.44 10.52 -20.66
CA ILE A 102 -8.69 11.29 -20.73
C ILE A 102 -8.67 12.32 -21.88
N ASN A 103 -7.48 12.84 -22.20
CA ASN A 103 -7.29 13.78 -23.31
C ASN A 103 -7.52 13.13 -24.69
N MET A 104 -7.40 11.80 -24.78
CA MET A 104 -7.56 11.04 -26.02
C MET A 104 -8.91 10.32 -26.08
N THR A 105 -9.38 9.80 -24.96
CA THR A 105 -10.60 8.98 -24.86
C THR A 105 -11.83 9.73 -24.35
N GLY A 106 -11.66 10.98 -23.89
CA GLY A 106 -12.73 11.81 -23.33
C GLY A 106 -13.09 11.50 -21.87
N ASN A 107 -12.99 10.23 -21.45
CA ASN A 107 -13.34 9.77 -20.09
C ASN A 107 -12.27 8.83 -19.50
N ILE A 108 -12.35 8.57 -18.19
CA ILE A 108 -11.55 7.58 -17.45
C ILE A 108 -12.00 6.13 -17.73
N CYS A 109 -11.27 5.14 -17.19
CA CYS A 109 -11.66 3.72 -17.28
C CYS A 109 -12.99 3.46 -16.55
N VAL A 110 -13.82 2.58 -17.11
CA VAL A 110 -15.22 2.38 -16.66
C VAL A 110 -15.35 1.92 -15.20
N TYR A 111 -14.39 1.14 -14.71
CA TYR A 111 -14.37 0.60 -13.34
C TYR A 111 -13.56 1.44 -12.34
N CYS A 112 -12.90 2.51 -12.78
CA CYS A 112 -11.95 3.24 -11.94
C CYS A 112 -12.70 4.22 -11.01
N PRO A 113 -12.65 4.04 -9.67
CA PRO A 113 -13.22 4.99 -8.73
C PRO A 113 -12.28 6.18 -8.50
N GLY A 114 -12.78 7.19 -7.79
CA GLY A 114 -11.96 8.24 -7.23
C GLY A 114 -11.35 9.19 -8.26
N GLY A 115 -10.34 9.93 -7.79
CA GLY A 115 -9.65 10.93 -8.60
C GLY A 115 -10.32 12.30 -8.59
N PRO A 116 -9.69 13.30 -9.25
CA PRO A 116 -10.09 14.70 -9.17
C PRO A 116 -11.50 15.02 -9.65
N ASP A 117 -12.05 14.19 -10.55
CA ASP A 117 -13.35 14.39 -11.19
C ASP A 117 -14.46 13.51 -10.57
N SER A 118 -14.23 13.01 -9.34
CA SER A 118 -15.17 12.13 -8.63
C SER A 118 -15.77 12.77 -7.38
N ASP A 119 -16.82 12.16 -6.84
CA ASP A 119 -17.43 12.52 -5.55
C ASP A 119 -16.49 12.28 -4.34
N PHE A 120 -15.36 11.59 -4.53
CA PHE A 120 -14.42 11.28 -3.45
C PHE A 120 -13.42 12.42 -3.24
N GLU A 121 -13.67 13.22 -2.21
CA GLU A 121 -12.87 14.40 -1.90
C GLU A 121 -11.37 14.10 -1.75
N TYR A 122 -10.56 14.85 -2.51
CA TYR A 122 -9.10 14.87 -2.39
C TYR A 122 -8.44 13.48 -2.52
N SER A 123 -9.06 12.57 -3.27
CA SER A 123 -8.59 11.22 -3.54
C SER A 123 -7.71 11.14 -4.80
N THR A 124 -6.74 10.22 -4.81
CA THR A 124 -5.98 9.86 -6.02
C THR A 124 -6.83 8.98 -6.95
N GLN A 125 -6.50 8.99 -8.24
CA GLN A 125 -7.17 8.14 -9.23
C GLN A 125 -7.10 6.67 -8.81
N SER A 126 -8.22 5.95 -8.90
CA SER A 126 -8.41 4.54 -8.48
C SER A 126 -8.59 4.32 -6.98
N TYR A 127 -8.62 5.36 -6.15
CA TYR A 127 -8.76 5.24 -4.69
C TYR A 127 -9.93 6.07 -4.17
N THR A 128 -10.59 5.60 -3.10
CA THR A 128 -11.73 6.31 -2.49
C THR A 128 -11.32 7.34 -1.45
N GLY A 129 -10.09 7.28 -0.94
CA GLY A 129 -9.60 8.13 0.14
C GLY A 129 -9.77 7.52 1.54
N TYR A 130 -10.59 6.47 1.67
CA TYR A 130 -10.84 5.77 2.94
C TYR A 130 -9.83 4.66 3.23
N GLU A 131 -9.00 4.29 2.26
CA GLU A 131 -7.99 3.28 2.48
C GLU A 131 -6.91 3.81 3.46
N PRO A 132 -6.34 2.97 4.34
CA PRO A 132 -5.37 3.43 5.32
C PRO A 132 -4.20 4.20 4.74
N THR A 133 -3.75 3.86 3.53
CA THR A 133 -2.66 4.59 2.86
C THR A 133 -3.13 5.92 2.29
N SER A 134 -4.30 5.96 1.63
CA SER A 134 -4.92 7.19 1.15
C SER A 134 -5.16 8.19 2.29
N MET A 135 -5.70 7.74 3.41
CA MET A 135 -5.91 8.58 4.59
C MET A 135 -4.60 9.20 5.12
N ARG A 136 -3.48 8.44 5.08
CA ARG A 136 -2.16 8.98 5.48
C ARG A 136 -1.66 10.00 4.45
N ALA A 137 -1.81 9.72 3.17
CA ALA A 137 -1.42 10.63 2.10
C ALA A 137 -2.18 11.96 2.18
N ILE A 138 -3.51 11.91 2.37
CA ILE A 138 -4.37 13.08 2.56
C ILE A 138 -3.92 13.91 3.76
N ARG A 139 -3.68 13.28 4.93
CA ARG A 139 -3.19 13.97 6.14
C ARG A 139 -1.83 14.64 5.94
N ALA A 140 -0.96 14.01 5.17
CA ALA A 140 0.34 14.55 4.79
C ALA A 140 0.27 15.55 3.61
N ARG A 141 -0.94 15.86 3.10
CA ARG A 141 -1.17 16.68 1.90
C ARG A 141 -0.32 16.23 0.70
N TYR A 142 -0.20 14.90 0.54
CA TYR A 142 0.60 14.24 -0.48
C TYR A 142 2.09 14.64 -0.50
N ASN A 143 2.62 15.16 0.62
CA ASN A 143 4.04 15.46 0.74
C ASN A 143 4.85 14.15 0.90
N PRO A 144 5.76 13.83 -0.03
CA PRO A 144 6.52 12.56 -0.04
C PRO A 144 7.39 12.36 1.20
N TYR A 145 8.04 13.43 1.67
CA TYR A 145 8.92 13.39 2.84
C TYR A 145 8.13 13.07 4.11
N LEU A 146 7.00 13.76 4.31
CA LEU A 146 6.13 13.55 5.47
C LEU A 146 5.47 12.17 5.46
N GLN A 147 4.96 11.71 4.30
CA GLN A 147 4.39 10.36 4.17
C GLN A 147 5.41 9.29 4.59
N THR A 148 6.65 9.42 4.12
CA THR A 148 7.73 8.48 4.42
C THR A 148 8.12 8.53 5.89
N ARG A 149 8.49 9.71 6.41
CA ARG A 149 8.91 9.89 7.80
C ARG A 149 7.87 9.39 8.79
N GLN A 150 6.61 9.76 8.61
CA GLN A 150 5.51 9.35 9.50
C GLN A 150 5.31 7.83 9.45
N ARG A 151 5.41 7.21 8.28
CA ARG A 151 5.22 5.76 8.14
C ARG A 151 6.38 4.97 8.75
N VAL A 152 7.61 5.38 8.51
CA VAL A 152 8.81 4.75 9.08
C VAL A 152 8.78 4.86 10.60
N GLU A 153 8.48 6.03 11.14
CA GLU A 153 8.40 6.24 12.60
C GLU A 153 7.27 5.43 13.23
N GLN A 154 6.10 5.37 12.59
CA GLN A 154 5.00 4.52 13.03
C GLN A 154 5.41 3.04 13.10
N LEU A 155 6.17 2.54 12.12
CA LEU A 155 6.64 1.15 12.12
C LEU A 155 7.66 0.91 13.24
N LYS A 156 8.59 1.84 13.49
CA LYS A 156 9.54 1.78 14.61
C LYS A 156 8.81 1.70 15.96
N GLN A 157 7.82 2.56 16.16
CA GLN A 157 7.00 2.61 17.37
C GLN A 157 6.21 1.33 17.63
N LEU A 158 5.87 0.58 16.58
CA LEU A 158 5.20 -0.72 16.65
C LEU A 158 6.19 -1.90 16.81
N GLY A 159 7.49 -1.63 16.95
CA GLY A 159 8.53 -2.65 17.15
C GLY A 159 8.95 -3.36 15.86
N HIS A 160 8.71 -2.77 14.69
CA HIS A 160 9.25 -3.28 13.43
C HIS A 160 10.66 -2.73 13.17
N SER A 161 11.57 -3.58 12.69
CA SER A 161 12.82 -3.12 12.08
C SER A 161 12.47 -2.39 10.78
N VAL A 162 13.16 -1.28 10.56
CA VAL A 162 13.05 -0.46 9.36
C VAL A 162 14.42 -0.18 8.76
N ASP A 163 15.40 -1.06 9.02
CA ASP A 163 16.76 -0.91 8.51
C ASP A 163 16.79 -1.04 6.98
N LYS A 164 15.83 -1.79 6.43
CA LYS A 164 15.58 -1.95 5.00
C LYS A 164 14.16 -1.52 4.68
N VAL A 165 14.03 -0.54 3.79
CA VAL A 165 12.75 0.01 3.34
C VAL A 165 12.59 -0.25 1.85
N GLU A 166 11.41 -0.75 1.48
CA GLU A 166 10.97 -0.86 0.10
C GLU A 166 9.80 0.09 -0.13
N PHE A 167 9.93 0.98 -1.10
CA PHE A 167 8.86 1.92 -1.44
C PHE A 167 7.91 1.34 -2.47
N ILE A 168 6.64 1.71 -2.36
CA ILE A 168 5.64 1.50 -3.41
C ILE A 168 5.02 2.86 -3.73
N VAL A 169 5.27 3.37 -4.93
CA VAL A 169 4.71 4.62 -5.45
C VAL A 169 3.39 4.27 -6.16
N MET A 170 2.29 4.62 -5.49
CA MET A 170 0.95 4.27 -5.92
C MET A 170 0.25 5.40 -6.68
N GLY A 171 -0.73 5.01 -7.52
CA GLY A 171 -1.59 5.92 -8.27
C GLY A 171 -1.64 5.63 -9.78
N GLY A 172 -0.85 4.66 -10.26
CA GLY A 172 -0.89 4.16 -11.64
C GLY A 172 -0.45 5.13 -12.76
N THR A 173 -0.40 6.43 -12.51
CA THR A 173 -0.07 7.45 -13.53
C THR A 173 1.04 8.41 -13.10
N PHE A 174 1.83 8.05 -12.08
CA PHE A 174 2.94 8.88 -11.58
C PHE A 174 3.87 9.36 -12.70
N MET A 175 4.15 8.50 -13.69
CA MET A 175 5.04 8.81 -14.80
C MET A 175 4.48 9.81 -15.82
N SER A 176 3.20 10.14 -15.78
CA SER A 176 2.62 11.21 -16.60
C SER A 176 2.78 12.60 -15.98
N LEU A 177 3.28 12.68 -14.74
CA LEU A 177 3.53 13.96 -14.10
C LEU A 177 4.80 14.62 -14.66
N PRO A 178 4.88 15.97 -14.59
CA PRO A 178 6.07 16.73 -14.96
C PRO A 178 7.35 16.22 -14.30
N GLU A 179 8.47 16.29 -15.03
CA GLU A 179 9.78 15.78 -14.59
C GLU A 179 10.27 16.40 -13.28
N ASP A 180 10.07 17.71 -13.10
CA ASP A 180 10.40 18.45 -11.88
C ASP A 180 9.62 17.94 -10.66
N TYR A 181 8.35 17.59 -10.84
CA TYR A 181 7.55 16.97 -9.79
C TYR A 181 8.01 15.54 -9.50
N ARG A 182 8.32 14.74 -10.53
CA ARG A 182 8.80 13.36 -10.34
C ARG A 182 10.14 13.35 -9.61
N ASP A 183 11.08 14.22 -9.98
CA ASP A 183 12.34 14.43 -9.27
C ASP A 183 12.09 14.85 -7.82
N TYR A 184 11.27 15.89 -7.61
CA TYR A 184 10.88 16.33 -6.28
C TYR A 184 10.31 15.19 -5.43
N PHE A 185 9.44 14.37 -6.01
CA PHE A 185 8.80 13.28 -5.29
C PHE A 185 9.82 12.24 -4.84
N ILE A 186 10.61 11.71 -5.78
CA ILE A 186 11.58 10.64 -5.52
C ILE A 186 12.71 11.09 -4.61
N ARG A 187 13.31 12.27 -4.83
CA ARG A 187 14.40 12.74 -3.95
C ARG A 187 13.95 12.83 -2.49
N ASN A 188 12.71 13.26 -2.26
CA ASN A 188 12.17 13.40 -0.91
C ASN A 188 11.87 12.04 -0.24
N LEU A 189 11.70 10.96 -1.00
CA LEU A 189 11.62 9.61 -0.44
C LEU A 189 13.00 9.18 0.11
N HIS A 190 14.06 9.40 -0.68
CA HIS A 190 15.43 9.12 -0.27
C HIS A 190 15.87 10.00 0.90
N ASP A 191 15.62 11.31 0.82
CA ASP A 191 15.95 12.29 1.86
C ASP A 191 15.25 11.99 3.19
N ALA A 192 14.02 11.48 3.15
CA ALA A 192 13.32 11.05 4.37
C ALA A 192 13.99 9.88 5.10
N LEU A 193 14.75 9.04 4.38
CA LEU A 193 15.53 7.95 4.96
C LEU A 193 16.96 8.37 5.33
N SER A 194 17.60 9.21 4.51
CA SER A 194 18.99 9.66 4.75
C SER A 194 19.09 10.79 5.77
N GLY A 195 18.05 11.61 5.90
CA GLY A 195 18.08 12.86 6.67
C GLY A 195 18.82 14.00 5.97
N HIS A 196 19.25 13.81 4.71
CA HIS A 196 19.85 14.86 3.89
C HIS A 196 18.77 15.69 3.18
N THR A 197 19.16 16.82 2.60
CA THR A 197 18.29 17.66 1.74
C THR A 197 18.98 17.82 0.41
N SER A 198 18.46 17.14 -0.62
CA SER A 198 19.13 17.02 -1.91
C SER A 198 18.60 17.99 -2.97
N SER A 199 19.46 18.44 -3.88
CA SER A 199 19.09 19.29 -5.02
C SER A 199 18.30 18.55 -6.10
N ASP A 200 18.62 17.28 -6.30
CA ASP A 200 18.08 16.40 -7.34
C ASP A 200 18.13 14.94 -6.89
N VAL A 201 17.51 14.05 -7.67
CA VAL A 201 17.45 12.62 -7.36
C VAL A 201 18.83 11.95 -7.33
N ASN A 202 19.78 12.33 -8.20
CA ASN A 202 21.08 11.66 -8.24
C ASN A 202 21.84 11.86 -6.92
N GLN A 203 21.85 13.10 -6.43
CA GLN A 203 22.41 13.40 -5.11
C GLN A 203 21.66 12.64 -4.01
N ALA A 204 20.32 12.62 -4.04
CA ALA A 204 19.53 11.94 -3.02
C ALA A 204 19.84 10.44 -2.95
N VAL A 205 20.01 9.78 -4.09
CA VAL A 205 20.41 8.37 -4.17
C VAL A 205 21.81 8.17 -3.57
N GLU A 206 22.80 8.99 -3.93
CA GLU A 206 24.17 8.88 -3.38
C GLU A 206 24.19 8.96 -1.85
N TYR A 207 23.46 9.92 -1.27
CA TYR A 207 23.36 10.03 0.20
C TYR A 207 22.53 8.90 0.81
N SER A 208 21.51 8.41 0.12
CA SER A 208 20.70 7.26 0.55
C SER A 208 21.54 5.99 0.66
N GLU A 209 22.50 5.77 -0.25
CA GLU A 209 23.43 4.65 -0.19
C GLU A 209 24.29 4.62 1.07
N ARG A 210 24.50 5.75 1.73
CA ARG A 210 25.27 5.86 2.99
C ARG A 210 24.39 5.89 4.25
N SER A 211 23.07 5.96 4.10
CA SER A 211 22.13 5.99 5.23
C SER A 211 22.15 4.68 6.02
N LEU A 212 21.87 4.75 7.33
CA LEU A 212 21.63 3.56 8.16
C LEU A 212 20.32 2.85 7.78
N THR A 213 19.31 3.62 7.35
CA THR A 213 18.05 3.09 6.83
C THR A 213 18.14 3.06 5.31
N LYS A 214 18.27 1.86 4.74
CA LYS A 214 18.50 1.67 3.30
C LYS A 214 17.19 1.61 2.53
N CYS A 215 17.11 2.36 1.43
CA CYS A 215 16.17 2.06 0.36
C CYS A 215 16.70 0.85 -0.42
N ILE A 216 16.03 -0.29 -0.30
CA ILE A 216 16.45 -1.53 -1.00
C ILE A 216 15.69 -1.76 -2.31
N GLY A 217 14.67 -0.93 -2.59
CA GLY A 217 13.90 -1.01 -3.81
C GLY A 217 12.78 0.02 -3.84
N ILE A 218 12.47 0.47 -5.05
CA ILE A 218 11.28 1.29 -5.32
C ILE A 218 10.46 0.53 -6.35
N THR A 219 9.18 0.36 -6.02
CA THR A 219 8.16 -0.14 -6.92
C THR A 219 7.37 1.04 -7.46
N ILE A 220 7.27 1.16 -8.79
CA ILE A 220 6.46 2.22 -9.42
C ILE A 220 5.32 1.57 -10.19
N GLU A 221 4.09 1.92 -9.82
CA GLU A 221 2.89 1.60 -10.58
C GLU A 221 2.78 2.52 -11.79
N THR A 222 2.58 1.96 -12.99
CA THR A 222 2.41 2.73 -14.22
C THR A 222 1.45 2.07 -15.20
N ARG A 223 1.04 2.83 -16.21
CA ARG A 223 0.35 2.32 -17.40
C ARG A 223 1.39 1.88 -18.44
N PRO A 224 1.08 0.87 -19.29
CA PRO A 224 2.00 0.41 -20.34
C PRO A 224 2.47 1.53 -21.29
N ASP A 225 1.59 2.46 -21.64
CA ASP A 225 1.87 3.63 -22.49
C ASP A 225 2.76 4.69 -21.82
N TYR A 226 2.97 4.59 -20.50
CA TYR A 226 3.93 5.37 -19.72
C TYR A 226 5.09 4.50 -19.19
N CYS A 227 5.41 3.42 -19.92
CA CYS A 227 6.53 2.52 -19.64
C CYS A 227 7.47 2.37 -20.86
N LEU A 228 7.53 3.40 -21.71
CA LEU A 228 8.46 3.49 -22.85
C LEU A 228 9.92 3.67 -22.40
N LYS A 229 10.88 3.47 -23.32
CA LYS A 229 12.33 3.56 -23.05
C LYS A 229 12.76 4.83 -22.29
N ARG A 230 12.21 6.00 -22.63
CA ARG A 230 12.46 7.27 -21.91
C ARG A 230 12.05 7.16 -20.45
N HIS A 231 10.83 6.68 -20.20
CA HIS A 231 10.29 6.53 -18.84
C HIS A 231 11.08 5.52 -18.02
N GLN A 232 11.47 4.39 -18.63
CA GLN A 232 12.30 3.39 -17.97
C GLN A 232 13.69 3.92 -17.60
N SER A 233 14.28 4.77 -18.47
CA SER A 233 15.55 5.43 -18.17
C SER A 233 15.44 6.35 -16.94
N ASP A 234 14.33 7.07 -16.79
CA ASP A 234 14.07 7.87 -15.58
C ASP A 234 13.88 6.97 -14.35
N MET A 235 13.10 5.89 -14.48
CA MET A 235 12.87 4.94 -13.38
C MET A 235 14.17 4.31 -12.88
N LEU A 236 15.11 3.96 -13.77
CA LEU A 236 16.43 3.47 -13.37
C LEU A 236 17.20 4.52 -12.54
N LYS A 237 17.20 5.79 -12.97
CA LYS A 237 17.82 6.90 -12.20
C LYS A 237 17.17 7.10 -10.84
N TYR A 238 15.87 6.83 -10.73
CA TYR A 238 15.14 6.91 -9.46
C TYR A 238 15.52 5.80 -8.48
N GLY A 239 16.27 4.78 -8.89
CA GLY A 239 16.50 3.59 -8.07
C GLY A 239 15.30 2.63 -8.07
N CYS A 240 14.44 2.70 -9.08
CA CYS A 240 13.34 1.75 -9.28
C CYS A 240 13.90 0.36 -9.59
N THR A 241 13.33 -0.66 -8.96
CA THR A 241 13.72 -2.06 -9.14
C THR A 241 12.55 -2.93 -9.60
N ARG A 242 11.31 -2.47 -9.40
CA ARG A 242 10.10 -3.20 -9.77
C ARG A 242 9.07 -2.29 -10.43
N LEU A 243 8.51 -2.74 -11.54
CA LEU A 243 7.41 -2.08 -12.22
C LEU A 243 6.14 -2.85 -11.99
N GLU A 244 5.07 -2.15 -11.63
CA GLU A 244 3.73 -2.74 -11.64
C GLU A 244 2.90 -2.14 -12.76
N ILE A 245 2.43 -3.01 -13.65
CA ILE A 245 1.76 -2.61 -14.88
C ILE A 245 0.29 -3.01 -14.82
N GLY A 246 -0.58 -2.02 -15.00
CA GLY A 246 -2.03 -2.24 -15.05
C GLY A 246 -2.50 -2.87 -16.35
N VAL A 247 -2.36 -4.20 -16.50
CA VAL A 247 -2.79 -4.97 -17.68
C VAL A 247 -4.30 -5.15 -17.68
N GLN A 248 -4.83 -5.62 -16.57
CA GLN A 248 -6.24 -5.91 -16.26
C GLN A 248 -6.84 -7.05 -17.07
N SER A 249 -6.67 -7.08 -18.39
CA SER A 249 -7.09 -8.18 -19.26
C SER A 249 -6.11 -8.38 -20.42
N VAL A 250 -6.00 -9.62 -20.91
CA VAL A 250 -5.20 -9.99 -22.10
C VAL A 250 -5.96 -9.79 -23.41
N TYR A 251 -7.23 -9.38 -23.36
CA TYR A 251 -8.05 -9.23 -24.56
C TYR A 251 -8.24 -7.76 -24.99
N GLU A 252 -8.07 -7.51 -26.30
CA GLU A 252 -8.18 -6.17 -26.88
C GLU A 252 -9.61 -5.61 -26.87
N ASP A 253 -10.62 -6.45 -27.00
CA ASP A 253 -12.03 -6.05 -26.89
C ASP A 253 -12.37 -5.57 -25.47
N ILE A 254 -11.91 -6.27 -24.43
CA ILE A 254 -12.11 -5.86 -23.04
C ILE A 254 -11.38 -4.55 -22.75
N ALA A 255 -10.15 -4.38 -23.24
CA ALA A 255 -9.40 -3.12 -23.08
C ALA A 255 -10.12 -1.93 -23.75
N ARG A 256 -10.71 -2.15 -24.93
CA ARG A 256 -11.50 -1.13 -25.65
C ARG A 256 -12.80 -0.81 -24.94
N ASP A 257 -13.60 -1.83 -24.61
CA ASP A 257 -14.95 -1.68 -24.07
C ASP A 257 -14.92 -1.07 -22.65
N THR A 258 -13.86 -1.31 -21.89
CA THR A 258 -13.63 -0.69 -20.56
C THR A 258 -12.94 0.67 -20.61
N ASN A 259 -12.71 1.21 -21.81
CA ASN A 259 -12.05 2.49 -22.04
C ASN A 259 -10.68 2.59 -21.33
N ARG A 260 -9.85 1.55 -21.47
CA ARG A 260 -8.55 1.42 -20.77
C ARG A 260 -7.50 2.43 -21.27
N GLY A 261 -7.62 2.87 -22.52
CA GLY A 261 -6.74 3.85 -23.15
C GLY A 261 -5.36 3.32 -23.53
N HIS A 262 -5.17 2.00 -23.62
CA HIS A 262 -4.00 1.34 -24.22
C HIS A 262 -4.41 -0.01 -24.82
N THR A 263 -3.54 -0.59 -25.66
CA THR A 263 -3.72 -1.92 -26.25
C THR A 263 -3.01 -2.99 -25.43
N VAL A 264 -3.33 -4.26 -25.68
CA VAL A 264 -2.60 -5.42 -25.13
C VAL A 264 -1.21 -5.50 -25.76
N LYS A 265 -1.07 -5.13 -27.04
CA LYS A 265 0.26 -5.01 -27.68
C LYS A 265 1.20 -4.09 -26.89
N ALA A 266 0.72 -2.94 -26.43
CA ALA A 266 1.53 -2.01 -25.62
C ALA A 266 1.96 -2.63 -24.27
N VAL A 267 1.13 -3.51 -23.69
CA VAL A 267 1.49 -4.29 -22.50
C VAL A 267 2.70 -5.18 -22.81
N CYS A 268 2.60 -6.01 -23.84
CA CYS A 268 3.68 -6.93 -24.23
C CYS A 268 5.00 -6.19 -24.52
N GLU A 269 4.93 -5.05 -25.22
CA GLU A 269 6.10 -4.21 -25.49
C GLU A 269 6.72 -3.64 -24.21
N SER A 270 5.90 -3.17 -23.26
CA SER A 270 6.39 -2.67 -21.97
C SER A 270 7.02 -3.76 -21.10
N PHE A 271 6.47 -4.98 -21.12
CA PHE A 271 7.03 -6.13 -20.43
C PHE A 271 8.39 -6.50 -21.01
N HIS A 272 8.48 -6.62 -22.33
CA HIS A 272 9.72 -6.93 -23.02
C HIS A 272 10.82 -5.91 -22.69
N LEU A 273 10.54 -4.61 -22.87
CA LEU A 273 11.49 -3.55 -22.55
C LEU A 273 11.88 -3.54 -21.07
N GLY A 274 10.90 -3.73 -20.18
CA GLY A 274 11.13 -3.74 -18.74
C GLY A 274 12.02 -4.91 -18.29
N LYS A 275 11.79 -6.11 -18.82
CA LYS A 275 12.64 -7.28 -18.53
C LYS A 275 14.04 -7.13 -19.12
N ASP A 276 14.18 -6.65 -20.35
CA ASP A 276 15.48 -6.39 -20.97
C ASP A 276 16.29 -5.31 -20.22
N SER A 277 15.60 -4.37 -19.55
CA SER A 277 16.22 -3.36 -18.69
C SER A 277 16.51 -3.85 -17.27
N GLY A 278 16.18 -5.10 -16.94
CA GLY A 278 16.47 -5.72 -15.64
C GLY A 278 15.45 -5.43 -14.53
N PHE A 279 14.27 -4.89 -14.85
CA PHE A 279 13.21 -4.69 -13.87
C PHE A 279 12.50 -6.00 -13.53
N LYS A 280 12.10 -6.15 -12.26
CA LYS A 280 11.03 -7.10 -11.92
C LYS A 280 9.70 -6.56 -12.41
N ILE A 281 8.92 -7.36 -13.12
CA ILE A 281 7.60 -6.99 -13.65
C ILE A 281 6.51 -7.68 -12.84
N VAL A 282 5.59 -6.89 -12.31
CA VAL A 282 4.36 -7.37 -11.68
C VAL A 282 3.17 -6.88 -12.48
N SER A 283 2.24 -7.78 -12.80
CA SER A 283 1.03 -7.44 -13.53
C SER A 283 -0.13 -7.25 -12.56
N HIS A 284 -0.97 -6.25 -12.80
CA HIS A 284 -2.31 -6.19 -12.20
C HIS A 284 -3.30 -6.83 -13.18
N MET A 285 -4.07 -7.81 -12.70
CA MET A 285 -5.11 -8.50 -13.48
C MET A 285 -6.45 -8.39 -12.75
N MET A 286 -7.52 -8.17 -13.52
CA MET A 286 -8.87 -8.00 -12.99
C MET A 286 -9.82 -9.03 -13.59
N PRO A 287 -10.20 -10.07 -12.85
CA PRO A 287 -11.30 -10.94 -13.25
C PRO A 287 -12.65 -10.22 -13.07
N ASP A 288 -13.69 -10.77 -13.71
CA ASP A 288 -15.07 -10.27 -13.68
C ASP A 288 -15.23 -8.85 -14.23
N LEU A 289 -14.42 -8.49 -15.23
CA LEU A 289 -14.60 -7.25 -15.99
C LEU A 289 -15.89 -7.31 -16.85
N PRO A 290 -16.44 -6.17 -17.28
CA PRO A 290 -17.57 -6.16 -18.22
C PRO A 290 -17.28 -6.98 -19.48
N ASN A 291 -18.27 -7.76 -19.91
CA ASN A 291 -18.23 -8.60 -21.12
C ASN A 291 -17.23 -9.77 -21.09
N ILE A 292 -16.72 -10.16 -19.90
CA ILE A 292 -15.96 -11.40 -19.71
C ILE A 292 -16.76 -12.41 -18.88
N GLY A 293 -16.86 -13.64 -19.37
CA GLY A 293 -17.46 -14.77 -18.64
C GLY A 293 -16.40 -15.56 -17.88
N LEU A 294 -16.83 -16.37 -16.90
CA LEU A 294 -15.93 -17.16 -16.06
C LEU A 294 -14.94 -18.04 -16.85
N GLU A 295 -15.41 -18.74 -17.88
CA GLU A 295 -14.56 -19.58 -18.73
C GLU A 295 -13.47 -18.74 -19.42
N ARG A 296 -13.85 -17.58 -19.95
CA ARG A 296 -12.94 -16.66 -20.64
C ARG A 296 -11.93 -16.00 -19.70
N ASP A 297 -12.31 -15.78 -18.44
CA ASP A 297 -11.40 -15.32 -17.37
C ASP A 297 -10.36 -16.40 -17.03
N ILE A 298 -10.76 -17.68 -16.96
CA ILE A 298 -9.83 -18.80 -16.75
C ILE A 298 -8.84 -18.87 -17.91
N ASP A 299 -9.34 -18.84 -19.16
CA ASP A 299 -8.50 -18.84 -20.36
C ASP A 299 -7.53 -17.65 -20.39
N GLN A 300 -7.97 -16.47 -19.92
CA GLN A 300 -7.10 -15.29 -19.78
C GLN A 300 -5.91 -15.55 -18.86
N PHE A 301 -6.09 -16.25 -17.74
CA PHE A 301 -4.97 -16.58 -16.86
C PHE A 301 -4.07 -17.66 -17.46
N ILE A 302 -4.64 -18.68 -18.13
CA ILE A 302 -3.85 -19.69 -18.85
C ILE A 302 -2.97 -19.00 -19.90
N GLU A 303 -3.55 -18.15 -20.74
CA GLU A 303 -2.82 -17.38 -21.74
C GLU A 303 -1.72 -16.52 -21.09
N PHE A 304 -2.03 -15.81 -20.01
CA PHE A 304 -1.08 -14.94 -19.32
C PHE A 304 0.19 -15.67 -18.85
N PHE A 305 0.08 -16.93 -18.46
CA PHE A 305 1.23 -17.74 -18.01
C PHE A 305 1.89 -18.54 -19.14
N GLU A 306 1.12 -19.05 -20.09
CA GLU A 306 1.65 -19.88 -21.17
C GLU A 306 2.31 -19.03 -22.26
N ASN A 307 1.71 -17.89 -22.62
CA ASN A 307 2.20 -17.00 -23.67
C ASN A 307 3.49 -16.28 -23.22
N PRO A 308 4.62 -16.46 -23.92
CA PRO A 308 5.91 -15.88 -23.54
C PRO A 308 5.94 -14.34 -23.57
N LEU A 309 4.98 -13.69 -24.22
CA LEU A 309 4.87 -12.23 -24.26
C LEU A 309 4.46 -11.60 -22.91
N PHE A 310 3.84 -12.38 -22.02
CA PHE A 310 3.42 -11.91 -20.69
C PHE A 310 4.39 -12.40 -19.61
N ARG A 311 4.18 -13.60 -19.05
CA ARG A 311 5.04 -14.25 -18.03
C ARG A 311 5.67 -13.27 -17.04
N ALA A 312 4.84 -12.44 -16.41
CA ALA A 312 5.29 -11.51 -15.38
C ALA A 312 5.89 -12.26 -14.18
N ASP A 313 6.77 -11.60 -13.43
CA ASP A 313 7.45 -12.21 -12.27
C ASP A 313 6.56 -12.20 -11.01
N GLY A 314 5.43 -11.51 -11.07
CA GLY A 314 4.40 -11.54 -10.04
C GLY A 314 3.06 -11.06 -10.56
N LEU A 315 2.03 -11.38 -9.80
CA LEU A 315 0.65 -11.05 -10.12
C LEU A 315 -0.04 -10.42 -8.92
N LYS A 316 -0.77 -9.33 -9.16
CA LYS A 316 -1.79 -8.79 -8.26
C LYS A 316 -3.16 -9.00 -8.88
N ILE A 317 -4.00 -9.79 -8.24
CA ILE A 317 -5.36 -10.09 -8.71
C ILE A 317 -6.35 -9.18 -7.97
N TYR A 318 -7.11 -8.39 -8.72
CA TYR A 318 -8.15 -7.50 -8.20
C TYR A 318 -9.50 -7.84 -8.84
N PRO A 319 -10.34 -8.66 -8.20
CA PRO A 319 -11.71 -8.86 -8.67
C PRO A 319 -12.43 -7.53 -8.87
N THR A 320 -13.15 -7.39 -9.98
CA THR A 320 -13.84 -6.15 -10.32
C THR A 320 -14.87 -5.79 -9.24
N LEU A 321 -14.87 -4.53 -8.80
CA LEU A 321 -15.81 -4.03 -7.80
C LEU A 321 -16.69 -2.95 -8.41
N VAL A 322 -17.98 -2.99 -8.10
CA VAL A 322 -18.93 -1.95 -8.48
C VAL A 322 -18.94 -0.86 -7.41
N ILE A 323 -18.28 0.26 -7.69
CA ILE A 323 -18.10 1.37 -6.74
C ILE A 323 -18.93 2.57 -7.20
N ARG A 324 -19.62 3.23 -6.26
CA ARG A 324 -20.38 4.45 -6.53
C ARG A 324 -19.52 5.50 -7.26
N GLY A 325 -20.10 6.17 -8.26
CA GLY A 325 -19.41 7.21 -9.04
C GLY A 325 -18.53 6.67 -10.16
N THR A 326 -18.58 5.36 -10.46
CA THR A 326 -17.93 4.76 -11.63
C THR A 326 -18.92 4.53 -12.76
N GLY A 327 -18.44 4.47 -14.01
CA GLY A 327 -19.28 4.11 -15.16
C GLY A 327 -19.85 2.68 -15.05
N LEU A 328 -19.16 1.80 -14.31
CA LEU A 328 -19.64 0.45 -14.01
C LEU A 328 -20.89 0.47 -13.11
N TYR A 329 -20.93 1.37 -12.13
CA TYR A 329 -22.10 1.55 -11.25
C TYR A 329 -23.34 1.98 -12.05
N GLU A 330 -23.17 2.89 -13.00
CA GLU A 330 -24.25 3.33 -13.91
C GLU A 330 -24.71 2.21 -14.85
N SER A 331 -23.78 1.38 -15.35
CA SER A 331 -24.12 0.25 -16.22
C SER A 331 -24.92 -0.83 -15.48
N THR A 332 -24.58 -1.06 -14.21
CA THR A 332 -25.27 -2.04 -13.34
C THR A 332 -26.67 -1.56 -12.97
N SER A 333 -26.85 -0.27 -12.67
CA SER A 333 -28.17 0.30 -12.37
C SER A 333 -29.12 0.26 -13.58
N LEU A 334 -28.56 0.20 -14.80
CA LEU A 334 -29.28 -0.01 -16.06
C LEU A 334 -29.46 -1.49 -16.46
N GLN A 335 -29.10 -2.46 -15.59
CA GLN A 335 -29.13 -3.91 -15.83
C GLN A 335 -28.26 -4.39 -17.02
N LYS A 336 -27.24 -3.61 -17.41
CA LYS A 336 -26.33 -3.95 -18.52
C LYS A 336 -25.11 -4.76 -18.09
N PHE A 337 -24.91 -4.95 -16.79
CA PHE A 337 -23.83 -5.75 -16.21
C PHE A 337 -24.34 -6.54 -15.00
N TRP A 338 -23.97 -7.81 -14.92
CA TRP A 338 -24.27 -8.69 -13.79
C TRP A 338 -22.95 -9.32 -13.32
N HIS A 339 -22.68 -9.21 -12.02
CA HIS A 339 -21.55 -9.89 -11.38
C HIS A 339 -21.84 -11.39 -11.31
N TRP A 340 -20.85 -12.24 -11.51
CA TRP A 340 -21.06 -13.67 -11.28
C TRP A 340 -21.17 -13.91 -9.76
N TYR A 341 -22.27 -14.52 -9.30
CA TYR A 341 -22.49 -14.80 -7.88
C TYR A 341 -21.47 -15.84 -7.39
N LEU A 342 -20.38 -15.36 -6.80
CA LEU A 342 -19.36 -16.21 -6.18
C LEU A 342 -19.85 -16.68 -4.80
N HIS A 343 -20.51 -17.84 -4.76
CA HIS A 343 -20.60 -18.67 -3.55
C HIS A 343 -19.18 -19.16 -3.18
N GLY A 344 -18.32 -18.28 -2.67
CA GLY A 344 -16.97 -18.66 -2.22
C GLY A 344 -15.94 -17.54 -2.06
N LEU A 345 -16.12 -16.37 -2.68
CA LEU A 345 -15.17 -15.24 -2.58
C LEU A 345 -15.86 -14.01 -1.97
N VAL A 346 -16.07 -14.06 -0.65
CA VAL A 346 -16.45 -12.87 0.13
C VAL A 346 -15.20 -12.05 0.38
N PHE A 347 -14.92 -11.07 -0.48
CA PHE A 347 -13.89 -10.05 -0.20
C PHE A 347 -14.51 -8.91 0.60
N THR A 348 -14.42 -8.99 1.93
CA THR A 348 -14.81 -7.92 2.86
C THR A 348 -13.74 -6.83 3.03
N GLU A 349 -12.57 -6.99 2.42
CA GLU A 349 -11.48 -6.01 2.43
C GLU A 349 -10.72 -6.05 1.09
N TYR A 350 -10.24 -4.89 0.60
CA TYR A 350 -9.22 -4.79 -0.45
C TYR A 350 -7.99 -5.64 -0.03
N LYS A 351 -7.92 -6.88 -0.49
CA LYS A 351 -6.79 -7.78 -0.27
C LYS A 351 -6.12 -8.03 -1.60
N GLU A 352 -4.94 -7.42 -1.77
CA GLU A 352 -4.01 -7.81 -2.82
C GLU A 352 -3.60 -9.27 -2.61
N ILE A 353 -3.93 -10.14 -3.56
CA ILE A 353 -3.35 -11.49 -3.61
C ILE A 353 -2.04 -11.36 -4.40
N PHE A 354 -0.92 -11.43 -3.70
CA PHE A 354 0.40 -11.56 -4.32
C PHE A 354 0.70 -13.03 -4.58
N LEU A 355 0.75 -13.42 -5.85
CA LEU A 355 1.38 -14.67 -6.28
C LEU A 355 2.79 -14.31 -6.80
N CYS A 356 3.83 -14.67 -6.05
CA CYS A 356 5.20 -14.72 -6.56
C CYS A 356 5.53 -16.17 -6.87
N HIS A 357 5.98 -16.46 -8.09
CA HIS A 357 6.79 -17.66 -8.32
C HIS A 357 8.20 -17.40 -7.75
N LEU A 358 8.68 -18.34 -6.94
CA LEU A 358 10.08 -18.44 -6.54
C LEU A 358 10.83 -19.25 -7.59
#